data_AF-V9F4X3-F1
#
_entry.id   AF-V9F4X3-F1
#
_cell.length_a   1.000
_cell.length_b   1.000
_cell.length_c   1.000
_cell.angle_alpha   90.00
_cell.angle_beta   90.00
_cell.angle_gamma   90.00
#
_symmetry.space_group_name_H-M   'P 1'
#
loop_
_entity.id
_entity.type
_entity.pdbx_description
1 polymer ?
#
loop_
_entity_poly.entity_id
_entity_poly.type
_entity_poly.pdbx_seq_one_letter_code
_entity_poly.pdbx_strand_id
1 'polypeptide(L)' 'MCTEPGCTKKAKRYGHCWSHGGGHICEVPECTKVSTQGGFCWAHGGGNRCKHESCNRRSYQKYNYYCKRHVQSTME' A
#
# COMPACT_ATOMS: atom_id res chain seq x y z
N MET A 1 4.73 20.43 13.30
CA MET A 1 4.52 20.56 11.84
C MET A 1 5.65 19.84 11.10
N CYS A 2 5.54 19.61 9.80
CA CYS A 2 6.61 19.02 8.98
C CYS A 2 7.88 19.90 9.05
N THR A 3 9.06 19.26 9.13
CA THR A 3 10.38 19.93 9.21
C THR A 3 10.81 20.56 7.88
N GLU A 4 10.27 20.08 6.76
CA GLU A 4 10.53 20.67 5.45
C GLU A 4 10.15 22.16 5.38
N PRO A 5 11.06 23.04 4.92
CA PRO A 5 10.81 24.47 4.79
C PRO A 5 9.54 24.75 3.96
N GLY A 6 8.64 25.57 4.50
CA GLY A 6 7.39 25.93 3.83
C GLY A 6 6.29 24.85 3.84
N CYS A 7 6.51 23.68 4.45
CA CYS A 7 5.48 22.65 4.54
C CYS A 7 4.52 22.88 5.72
N THR A 8 3.24 23.10 5.43
CA THR A 8 2.19 23.30 6.44
C THR A 8 1.51 22.01 6.90
N LYS A 9 1.90 20.86 6.33
CA LYS A 9 1.32 19.56 6.69
C LYS A 9 1.79 19.12 8.07
N LYS A 10 0.94 18.39 8.79
CA LYS A 10 1.31 17.78 10.07
C LYS A 10 2.39 16.71 9.86
N ALA A 11 3.44 16.78 10.68
CA ALA A 11 4.44 15.73 10.75
C ALA A 11 3.80 14.43 11.25
N LYS A 12 4.34 13.31 10.78
CA LYS A 12 3.91 11.95 11.14
C LYS A 12 5.06 11.21 11.83
N ARG A 13 6.21 11.06 11.15
CA ARG A 13 7.42 10.42 11.69
C ARG A 13 8.66 11.20 11.26
N TYR A 14 9.71 11.14 12.07
CA TYR A 14 11.00 11.75 11.78
C TYR A 14 10.92 13.28 11.56
N GLY A 15 9.90 13.93 12.11
CA GLY A 15 9.63 15.35 11.85
C GLY A 15 8.99 15.64 10.49
N HIS A 16 8.80 14.65 9.63
CA HIS A 16 8.28 14.84 8.28
C HIS A 16 6.80 14.43 8.14
N CYS A 17 6.06 15.05 7.21
CA CYS A 17 4.71 14.62 6.87
C CYS A 17 4.71 13.36 5.98
N TRP A 18 3.54 12.81 5.66
CA TRP A 18 3.41 11.65 4.76
C TRP A 18 4.20 11.82 3.45
N SER A 19 4.15 13.02 2.87
CA SER A 19 4.81 13.34 1.61
C SER A 19 6.31 13.54 1.73
N HIS A 20 6.84 13.79 2.94
CA HIS A 20 8.23 14.18 3.14
C HIS A 20 9.05 13.13 3.91
N GLY A 21 8.62 11.86 3.90
CA GLY A 21 9.33 10.77 4.58
C GLY A 21 8.79 10.41 5.96
N GLY A 22 7.67 11.00 6.37
CA GLY A 22 6.93 10.59 7.55
C GLY A 22 6.00 9.39 7.33
N GLY A 23 6.00 8.81 6.12
CA GLY A 23 5.29 7.57 5.82
C GLY A 23 5.93 6.36 6.50
N HIS A 24 5.13 5.35 6.80
CA HIS A 24 5.65 4.07 7.30
C HIS A 24 6.24 3.26 6.16
N ILE A 25 7.25 2.44 6.44
CA ILE A 25 7.82 1.51 5.46
C ILE A 25 6.99 0.22 5.48
N CYS A 26 6.92 -0.38 4.31
CA CYS A 26 6.34 -1.65 3.97
C CYS A 26 6.94 -2.72 4.88
N GLU A 27 6.08 -3.43 5.58
CA GLU A 27 6.52 -4.37 6.60
C GLU A 27 7.08 -5.69 6.03
N VAL A 28 7.02 -5.91 4.70
CA VAL A 28 7.64 -7.09 4.09
C VAL A 28 9.16 -7.00 4.25
N PRO A 29 9.85 -8.08 4.67
CA PRO A 29 11.31 -8.08 4.79
C PRO A 29 11.96 -7.65 3.47
N GLU A 30 12.99 -6.82 3.57
CA GLU A 30 13.66 -6.21 2.40
C GLU A 30 12.78 -5.26 1.56
N CYS A 31 11.50 -5.06 1.92
CA CYS A 31 10.62 -4.10 1.28
C CYS A 31 10.85 -2.72 1.89
N THR A 32 11.54 -1.86 1.16
CA THR A 32 11.77 -0.46 1.56
C THR A 32 10.67 0.49 1.11
N LYS A 33 9.58 -0.03 0.51
CA LYS A 33 8.49 0.78 -0.04
C LYS A 33 7.71 1.47 1.07
N VAL A 34 7.11 2.62 0.81
CA VAL A 34 6.18 3.22 1.80
C VAL A 34 4.89 2.42 1.83
N SER A 35 4.44 2.07 3.02
CA SER A 35 3.13 1.48 3.23
C SER A 35 2.07 2.48 2.82
N THR A 36 1.18 2.11 1.89
CA THR A 36 0.11 2.98 1.41
C THR A 36 -1.11 2.87 2.31
N GLN A 37 -1.46 1.65 2.69
CA GLN A 37 -2.50 1.33 3.66
C GLN A 37 -2.12 0.05 4.39
N GLY A 38 -2.30 0.04 5.71
CA GLY A 38 -2.14 -1.18 6.51
C GLY A 38 -0.72 -1.73 6.54
N GLY A 39 0.30 -0.88 6.66
CA GLY A 39 1.69 -1.32 6.88
C GLY A 39 2.36 -1.98 5.67
N PHE A 40 1.57 -2.36 4.66
CA PHE A 40 2.07 -2.85 3.40
C PHE A 40 2.09 -1.75 2.38
N CYS A 41 3.13 -1.79 1.55
CA CYS A 41 2.99 -1.16 0.27
C CYS A 41 1.86 -1.86 -0.48
N TRP A 42 1.30 -1.16 -1.43
CA TRP A 42 0.24 -1.63 -2.31
C TRP A 42 0.45 -3.04 -2.88
N ALA A 43 1.68 -3.37 -3.27
CA ALA A 43 2.06 -4.67 -3.81
C ALA A 43 1.87 -5.77 -2.77
N HIS A 44 2.42 -5.57 -1.59
CA HIS A 44 2.23 -6.49 -0.48
C HIS A 44 0.84 -6.36 0.19
N GLY A 45 -0.13 -5.69 -0.45
CA GLY A 45 -1.54 -5.68 -0.03
C GLY A 45 -2.06 -4.31 0.42
N GLY A 46 -1.27 -3.25 0.27
CA GLY A 46 -1.59 -1.92 0.74
C GLY A 46 -2.66 -1.14 -0.03
N GLY A 47 -3.51 -1.81 -0.82
CA GLY A 47 -4.77 -1.20 -1.23
C GLY A 47 -5.40 -1.63 -2.54
N ASN A 48 -4.96 -2.73 -3.18
CA ASN A 48 -5.63 -3.13 -4.42
C ASN A 48 -7.05 -3.65 -4.21
N ARG A 49 -7.87 -3.41 -5.23
CA ARG A 49 -9.08 -4.17 -5.48
C ARG A 49 -8.85 -5.28 -6.52
N CYS A 50 -9.82 -6.15 -6.62
CA CYS A 50 -9.82 -7.43 -7.29
C CYS A 50 -10.06 -7.20 -8.76
N LYS A 51 -9.24 -7.85 -9.59
CA LYS A 51 -9.26 -7.67 -11.03
C LYS A 51 -10.48 -8.21 -11.77
N HIS A 52 -11.39 -8.89 -11.11
CA HIS A 52 -12.55 -9.46 -11.79
C HIS A 52 -13.68 -8.44 -11.91
N GLU A 53 -14.50 -8.60 -12.93
CA GLU A 53 -15.63 -7.69 -13.16
C GLU A 53 -16.59 -7.69 -11.97
N SER A 54 -17.06 -6.49 -11.64
CA SER A 54 -17.93 -6.23 -10.49
C SER A 54 -17.34 -6.73 -9.15
N CYS A 55 -16.01 -6.88 -9.09
CA CYS A 55 -15.28 -7.35 -7.92
C CYS A 55 -14.53 -6.19 -7.26
N ASN A 56 -15.20 -5.43 -6.40
CA ASN A 56 -14.54 -4.47 -5.52
C ASN A 56 -13.81 -5.13 -4.33
N ARG A 57 -13.59 -6.45 -4.40
CA ARG A 57 -12.88 -7.24 -3.38
C ARG A 57 -11.42 -6.81 -3.35
N ARG A 58 -10.68 -7.03 -2.28
CA ARG A 58 -9.25 -6.66 -2.26
C ARG A 58 -8.43 -7.64 -3.07
N SER A 59 -7.23 -7.21 -3.41
CA SER A 59 -6.26 -8.09 -4.01
C SER A 59 -4.86 -7.88 -3.49
N TYR A 60 -4.07 -8.91 -3.69
CA TYR A 60 -2.73 -9.03 -3.14
C TYR A 60 -1.81 -9.51 -4.25
N GLN A 61 -0.57 -9.06 -4.21
CA GLN A 61 0.43 -9.43 -5.21
C GLN A 61 0.64 -10.93 -5.35
N LYS A 62 0.68 -11.66 -4.23
CA LYS A 62 0.83 -13.13 -4.26
C LYS A 62 -0.36 -13.88 -4.88
N TYR A 63 -1.46 -13.19 -5.15
CA TYR A 63 -2.67 -13.76 -5.76
C TYR A 63 -2.96 -13.10 -7.12
N ASN A 64 -1.91 -12.63 -7.80
CA ASN A 64 -1.99 -11.97 -9.10
C ASN A 64 -2.96 -10.77 -9.13
N TYR A 65 -3.15 -10.11 -7.98
CA TYR A 65 -4.13 -9.04 -7.82
C TYR A 65 -5.58 -9.44 -8.18
N TYR A 66 -5.84 -10.74 -8.17
CA TYR A 66 -7.18 -11.25 -8.05
C TYR A 66 -7.53 -11.36 -6.57
N CYS A 67 -8.82 -11.20 -6.29
CA CYS A 67 -9.29 -11.81 -5.06
C CYS A 67 -9.16 -13.33 -5.22
N LYS A 68 -9.06 -14.02 -4.11
CA LYS A 68 -8.90 -15.46 -4.08
C LYS A 68 -10.02 -16.27 -4.76
N ARG A 69 -11.19 -15.67 -5.04
CA ARG A 69 -12.21 -16.33 -5.87
C ARG A 69 -11.78 -16.40 -7.31
N HIS A 70 -11.24 -15.30 -7.78
CA HIS A 70 -10.87 -15.13 -9.17
C HIS A 70 -9.42 -15.52 -9.41
N VAL A 71 -8.66 -15.88 -8.36
CA VAL A 71 -7.34 -16.53 -8.50
C VAL A 71 -7.45 -17.96 -9.02
N GLN A 72 -8.60 -18.63 -8.82
CA GLN A 72 -8.87 -19.99 -9.30
C GLN A 72 -9.58 -19.96 -10.66
N SER A 73 -10.47 -18.99 -10.87
CA SER A 73 -11.13 -18.75 -12.18
C SER A 73 -10.19 -18.26 -13.30
N THR A 74 -8.91 -18.02 -12.99
CA THR A 74 -7.89 -17.57 -13.95
C THR A 74 -6.80 -18.63 -14.18
N MET A 75 -7.00 -19.84 -13.65
CA MET A 75 -6.11 -20.99 -13.84
C MET A 75 -6.70 -22.01 -14.83
N GLU A 76 -7.43 -21.51 -15.84
CA GLU A 76 -7.77 -22.18 -17.10
C GLU A 76 -7.52 -21.21 -18.26
#